data_AF-A0A929VNW9-F1
#
_entry.id   AF-A0A929VNW9-F1
#
_cell.length_a   1.000
_cell.length_b   1.000
_cell.length_c   1.000
_cell.angle_alpha   90.00
_cell.angle_beta   90.00
_cell.angle_gamma   90.00
#
_symmetry.space_group_name_H-M   'P 1'
#
loop_
_entity.id
_entity.type
_entity.pdbx_description
1 polymer ?
#
loop_
_entity_poly.entity_id
_entity_poly.type
_entity_poly.pdbx_seq_one_letter_code
_entity_poly.pdbx_strand_id
1 'polypeptide(L)'
;MIRGYHLNSDSKNFIKKLVQRFEVLGYNTEISSNPNGSIFFTASKLGGVNNRFDFYAKPNGNIDSIAIYGSHLKGHLDNVLEKQTIFGLPIEDAEIDRGGIENFIDIQIKSDYQISYHIALIKTNYGNHPSERDICKKIAKYDNAVCQISDNYLKLSIEKTILETSLTAFEEDFLTTTWLGRYKNGMLFRVVRPNNLYHKYNLGDDYITIASTFHDGYAVHFLIQ
;
A
#
# COMPACT_ATOMS: atom_id res chain seq x y z
N MET A 1 -25.58 4.57 -8.30
CA MET A 1 -24.47 4.12 -9.16
C MET A 1 -23.20 4.25 -8.34
N ILE A 2 -22.78 3.19 -7.64
CA ILE A 2 -21.57 3.21 -6.81
C ILE A 2 -20.40 3.31 -7.78
N ARG A 3 -19.71 4.46 -7.82
CA ARG A 3 -18.42 4.54 -8.53
C ARG A 3 -17.46 3.66 -7.75
N GLY A 4 -17.29 2.44 -8.23
CA GLY A 4 -16.32 1.51 -7.68
C GLY A 4 -14.92 2.05 -7.92
N TYR A 5 -14.24 2.50 -6.87
CA TYR A 5 -12.81 2.81 -6.97
C TYR A 5 -12.02 1.50 -6.92
N HIS A 6 -10.90 1.45 -7.63
CA HIS A 6 -10.00 0.30 -7.61
C HIS A 6 -8.90 0.51 -6.57
N LEU A 7 -8.57 -0.57 -5.85
CA LEU A 7 -7.43 -0.57 -4.95
C LEU A 7 -6.12 -0.36 -5.72
N ASN A 8 -5.24 0.48 -5.17
CA ASN A 8 -3.88 0.69 -5.68
C ASN A 8 -2.98 -0.52 -5.37
N SER A 9 -1.78 -0.51 -5.95
CA SER A 9 -0.83 -1.63 -5.85
C SER A 9 -0.46 -1.97 -4.39
N ASP A 10 -0.28 -0.97 -3.53
CA ASP A 10 0.07 -1.17 -2.12
C ASP A 10 -1.06 -1.80 -1.31
N SER A 11 -2.29 -1.34 -1.52
CA SER A 11 -3.47 -1.94 -0.89
C SER A 11 -3.69 -3.37 -1.35
N LYS A 12 -3.47 -3.66 -2.64
CA LYS A 12 -3.51 -5.02 -3.18
C LYS A 12 -2.43 -5.92 -2.56
N ASN A 13 -1.21 -5.42 -2.43
CA ASN A 13 -0.11 -6.16 -1.83
C ASN A 13 -0.32 -6.40 -0.33
N PHE A 14 -0.90 -5.43 0.39
CA PHE A 14 -1.32 -5.61 1.77
C PHE A 14 -2.31 -6.77 1.91
N ILE A 15 -3.37 -6.81 1.08
CA ILE A 15 -4.37 -7.89 1.12
C ILE A 15 -3.74 -9.24 0.76
N LYS A 16 -2.85 -9.31 -0.24
CA LYS A 16 -2.13 -10.54 -0.58
C LYS A 16 -1.30 -11.06 0.59
N LYS A 17 -0.52 -10.19 1.25
CA LYS A 17 0.28 -10.54 2.43
C LYS A 17 -0.62 -10.98 3.59
N LEU A 18 -1.79 -10.37 3.74
CA LEU A 18 -2.78 -10.76 4.74
C LEU A 18 -3.31 -12.18 4.47
N VAL A 19 -3.71 -12.48 3.24
CA VAL A 19 -4.16 -13.82 2.83
C VAL A 19 -3.09 -14.87 3.13
N GLN A 20 -1.84 -14.62 2.75
CA GLN A 20 -0.71 -15.51 3.05
C GLN A 20 -0.55 -15.78 4.57
N ARG A 21 -0.77 -14.78 5.42
CA ARG A 21 -0.74 -14.97 6.88
C ARG A 21 -1.87 -15.90 7.35
N PHE A 22 -3.06 -15.79 6.77
CA PHE A 22 -4.17 -16.71 7.07
C PHE A 22 -3.84 -18.14 6.63
N GLU A 23 -3.27 -18.32 5.44
CA GLU A 23 -2.82 -19.63 4.95
C GLU A 23 -1.79 -20.27 5.89
N VAL A 24 -0.80 -19.50 6.36
CA VAL A 24 0.20 -19.97 7.34
C VAL A 24 -0.44 -20.36 8.68
N LEU A 25 -1.53 -19.69 9.08
CA LEU A 25 -2.32 -20.04 10.26
C LEU A 25 -3.25 -21.26 10.03
N GLY A 26 -3.19 -21.88 8.85
CA GLY A 26 -3.94 -23.08 8.48
C GLY A 26 -5.38 -22.80 8.06
N TYR A 27 -5.68 -21.61 7.57
CA TYR A 27 -6.97 -21.32 6.92
C TYR A 27 -6.90 -21.68 5.43
N ASN A 28 -8.00 -22.21 4.90
CA ASN A 28 -8.24 -22.27 3.47
C ASN A 28 -8.78 -20.92 3.02
N THR A 29 -8.14 -20.32 2.01
CA THR A 29 -8.48 -18.98 1.54
C THR A 29 -8.73 -18.95 0.03
N GLU A 30 -9.69 -18.14 -0.40
CA GLU A 30 -9.90 -17.79 -1.81
C GLU A 30 -9.94 -16.27 -1.94
N ILE A 31 -9.17 -15.71 -2.88
CA ILE A 31 -9.13 -14.27 -3.15
C ILE A 31 -9.69 -13.97 -4.54
N SER A 32 -10.54 -12.95 -4.65
CA SER A 32 -11.11 -12.52 -5.93
C SER A 32 -11.48 -11.03 -5.89
N SER A 33 -12.03 -10.52 -7.00
CA SER A 33 -12.46 -9.13 -7.14
C SER A 33 -13.96 -9.07 -7.44
N ASN A 34 -14.64 -8.11 -6.83
CA ASN A 34 -16.04 -7.81 -7.13
C ASN A 34 -16.14 -6.89 -8.37
N PRO A 35 -17.29 -6.88 -9.06
CA PRO A 35 -17.53 -5.98 -10.21
C PRO A 35 -17.38 -4.48 -9.89
N ASN A 36 -17.51 -4.09 -8.62
CA ASN A 36 -17.34 -2.72 -8.15
C ASN A 36 -15.87 -2.35 -7.85
N GLY A 37 -14.90 -3.17 -8.24
CA GLY A 37 -13.47 -2.88 -8.06
C GLY A 37 -12.91 -3.18 -6.66
N SER A 38 -13.74 -3.55 -5.69
CA SER A 38 -13.28 -4.08 -4.40
C SER A 38 -12.66 -5.47 -4.55
N ILE A 39 -11.74 -5.80 -3.64
CA ILE A 39 -11.14 -7.12 -3.54
C ILE A 39 -11.70 -7.79 -2.31
N PHE A 40 -11.98 -9.07 -2.38
CA PHE A 40 -12.37 -9.85 -1.22
C PHE A 40 -11.53 -11.11 -1.08
N PHE A 41 -11.44 -11.61 0.15
CA PHE A 41 -11.05 -12.99 0.37
C PHE A 41 -11.98 -13.69 1.35
N THR A 42 -12.15 -14.99 1.15
CA THR A 42 -12.81 -15.90 2.09
C THR A 42 -11.76 -16.62 2.93
N ALA A 43 -12.08 -16.93 4.18
CA ALA A 43 -11.24 -17.71 5.07
C ALA A 43 -12.10 -18.72 5.84
N SER A 44 -11.73 -19.99 5.74
CA SER A 44 -12.38 -21.10 6.44
C SER A 44 -11.35 -22.05 7.04
N LYS A 45 -11.69 -22.76 8.11
CA LYS A 45 -10.76 -23.70 8.77
C LYS A 45 -11.49 -24.95 9.25
N LEU A 46 -11.01 -26.13 8.86
CA LEU A 46 -11.46 -27.44 9.36
C LEU A 46 -13.00 -27.64 9.34
N GLY A 47 -13.67 -27.25 8.24
CA GLY A 47 -15.13 -27.33 8.12
C GLY A 47 -15.90 -26.31 8.98
N GLY A 48 -15.18 -25.43 9.69
CA GLY A 48 -15.73 -24.28 10.39
C GLY A 48 -16.25 -23.21 9.44
N VAL A 49 -17.02 -22.28 10.00
CA VAL A 49 -17.79 -21.32 9.21
C VAL A 49 -16.88 -20.37 8.43
N ASN A 50 -17.30 -20.08 7.19
CA ASN A 50 -16.61 -19.20 6.27
C ASN A 50 -16.82 -17.74 6.67
N ASN A 51 -15.73 -16.98 6.78
CA ASN A 51 -15.76 -15.53 6.88
C ASN A 51 -15.25 -14.92 5.58
N ARG A 52 -15.92 -13.88 5.10
CA ARG A 52 -15.54 -13.14 3.91
C ARG A 52 -15.22 -11.70 4.28
N PHE A 53 -14.09 -11.21 3.79
CA PHE A 53 -13.59 -9.86 4.03
C PHE A 53 -13.51 -9.12 2.71
N ASP A 54 -14.31 -8.07 2.54
CA ASP A 54 -14.34 -7.23 1.34
C ASP A 54 -13.65 -5.90 1.63
N PHE A 55 -12.73 -5.48 0.76
CA PHE A 55 -11.91 -4.29 0.90
C PHE A 55 -12.29 -3.28 -0.17
N TYR A 56 -12.84 -2.14 0.25
CA TYR A 56 -13.29 -1.07 -0.64
C TYR A 56 -12.24 0.04 -0.70
N ALA A 57 -12.14 0.69 -1.85
CA ALA A 57 -11.12 1.70 -2.09
C ALA A 57 -11.66 3.14 -1.98
N LYS A 58 -10.81 4.04 -1.50
CA LYS A 58 -10.91 5.49 -1.63
C LYS A 58 -10.66 5.91 -3.07
N PRO A 59 -10.96 7.17 -3.46
CA PRO A 59 -10.61 7.69 -4.79
C PRO A 59 -9.13 7.59 -5.16
N ASN A 60 -8.23 7.59 -4.18
CA ASN A 60 -6.78 7.43 -4.38
C ASN A 60 -6.31 5.96 -4.39
N GLY A 61 -7.23 5.00 -4.28
CA GLY A 61 -6.95 3.57 -4.28
C GLY A 61 -6.52 2.98 -2.94
N ASN A 62 -6.42 3.78 -1.86
CA ASN A 62 -6.20 3.25 -0.51
C ASN A 62 -7.45 2.53 0.01
N ILE A 63 -7.29 1.62 0.97
CA ILE A 63 -8.43 0.98 1.64
C ILE A 63 -9.23 2.06 2.39
N ASP A 64 -10.53 2.13 2.09
CA ASP A 64 -11.51 3.02 2.71
C ASP A 64 -12.26 2.34 3.84
N SER A 65 -12.81 1.17 3.52
CA SER A 65 -13.63 0.40 4.43
C SER A 65 -13.45 -1.09 4.19
N ILE A 66 -13.83 -1.86 5.21
CA ILE A 66 -13.81 -3.31 5.19
C ILE A 66 -15.19 -3.81 5.61
N ALA A 67 -15.80 -4.67 4.79
CA ALA A 67 -16.99 -5.40 5.17
C ALA A 67 -16.62 -6.83 5.60
N ILE A 68 -17.18 -7.29 6.72
CA ILE A 68 -16.99 -8.66 7.22
C ILE A 68 -18.32 -9.40 7.22
N TYR A 69 -18.40 -10.46 6.41
CA TYR A 69 -19.53 -11.39 6.36
C TYR A 69 -19.15 -12.71 7.00
N GLY A 70 -20.16 -13.46 7.46
CA GLY A 70 -19.98 -14.81 7.97
C GLY A 70 -20.44 -14.96 9.42
N SER A 71 -19.68 -15.73 10.20
CA SER A 71 -20.05 -16.09 11.57
C SER A 71 -19.36 -15.24 12.63
N HIS A 72 -19.92 -15.27 13.84
CA HIS A 72 -19.36 -14.58 15.00
C HIS A 72 -19.18 -13.06 14.80
N LEU A 73 -20.04 -12.42 13.99
CA LEU A 73 -19.95 -11.00 13.68
C LEU A 73 -19.89 -10.12 14.95
N LYS A 74 -20.66 -10.46 15.99
CA LYS A 74 -20.60 -9.71 17.25
C LYS A 74 -19.22 -9.81 17.92
N GLY A 75 -18.61 -11.00 17.95
CA GLY A 75 -17.27 -11.18 18.52
C GLY A 75 -16.18 -10.49 17.68
N HIS A 76 -16.32 -10.49 16.35
CA HIS A 76 -15.44 -9.72 15.48
C HIS A 76 -15.57 -8.21 15.72
N LEU A 77 -16.81 -7.69 15.81
CA LEU A 77 -17.06 -6.28 16.09
C LEU A 77 -16.48 -5.88 17.44
N ASP A 78 -16.75 -6.65 18.49
CA ASP A 78 -16.25 -6.36 19.83
C ASP A 78 -14.72 -6.31 19.85
N ASN A 79 -14.04 -7.22 19.13
CA ASN A 79 -12.59 -7.21 19.02
C ASN A 79 -12.03 -5.98 18.28
N VAL A 80 -12.69 -5.58 17.20
CA VAL A 80 -12.30 -4.43 16.38
C VAL A 80 -12.48 -3.14 17.17
N LEU A 81 -13.61 -2.96 17.86
CA LEU A 81 -13.88 -1.81 18.71
C LEU A 81 -12.95 -1.74 19.92
N GLU A 82 -12.64 -2.87 20.56
CA GLU A 82 -11.70 -2.92 21.69
C GLU A 82 -10.28 -2.51 21.26
N LYS A 83 -9.80 -3.03 20.13
CA LYS A 83 -8.43 -2.79 19.65
C LYS A 83 -8.26 -1.50 18.86
N GLN A 84 -9.36 -0.90 18.39
CA GLN A 84 -9.35 0.25 17.47
C GLN A 84 -8.53 -0.01 16.20
N THR A 85 -8.42 -1.28 15.80
CA THR A 85 -7.71 -1.71 14.60
C THR A 85 -8.27 -3.02 14.05
N ILE A 86 -8.16 -3.19 12.74
CA ILE A 86 -8.32 -4.47 12.06
C ILE A 86 -7.14 -4.73 11.12
N PHE A 87 -6.52 -5.91 11.22
CA PHE A 87 -5.34 -6.28 10.42
C PHE A 87 -4.16 -5.28 10.49
N GLY A 88 -4.09 -4.48 11.57
CA GLY A 88 -3.11 -3.40 11.73
C GLY A 88 -3.52 -2.07 11.09
N LEU A 89 -4.68 -2.00 10.44
CA LEU A 89 -5.28 -0.76 9.95
C LEU A 89 -6.05 -0.08 11.09
N PRO A 90 -5.82 1.20 11.37
CA PRO A 90 -6.59 1.92 12.38
C PRO A 90 -8.00 2.20 11.86
N ILE A 91 -8.99 1.96 12.70
CA ILE A 91 -10.40 2.22 12.35
C ILE A 91 -10.82 3.61 12.84
N GLU A 92 -11.76 4.21 12.12
CA GLU A 92 -12.53 5.37 12.57
C GLU A 92 -13.78 4.92 13.31
N ASP A 93 -14.50 3.95 12.72
CA ASP A 93 -15.76 3.43 13.26
C ASP A 93 -15.99 1.99 12.79
N ALA A 94 -16.84 1.25 13.50
CA ALA A 94 -17.29 -0.07 13.10
C ALA A 94 -18.69 -0.37 13.67
N GLU A 95 -19.58 -0.90 12.84
CA GLU A 95 -20.91 -1.33 13.26
C GLU A 95 -21.41 -2.57 12.51
N ILE A 96 -22.46 -3.21 13.01
CA ILE A 96 -23.15 -4.25 12.25
C ILE A 96 -24.23 -3.58 11.40
N ASP A 97 -24.04 -3.60 10.08
CA ASP A 97 -25.05 -3.22 9.11
C ASP A 97 -26.07 -4.37 8.94
N ARG A 98 -27.35 -4.02 9.01
CA ARG A 98 -28.51 -4.92 8.88
C ARG A 98 -29.45 -4.52 7.75
N GLY A 99 -29.02 -3.61 6.87
CA GLY A 99 -29.79 -3.06 5.76
C GLY A 99 -29.77 -3.92 4.50
N GLY A 100 -28.94 -4.96 4.45
CA GLY A 100 -28.78 -5.87 3.31
C GLY A 100 -29.50 -7.23 3.45
N ILE A 101 -29.23 -8.13 2.49
CA ILE A 101 -29.73 -9.52 2.49
C ILE A 101 -29.08 -10.33 3.62
N GLU A 102 -27.83 -10.02 3.94
CA GLU A 102 -27.07 -10.63 5.03
C GLU A 102 -26.50 -9.53 5.92
N ASN A 103 -26.44 -9.79 7.24
CA ASN A 103 -25.76 -8.90 8.16
C ASN A 103 -24.25 -8.95 7.92
N PHE A 104 -23.60 -7.82 8.05
CA PHE A 104 -22.14 -7.72 7.99
C PHE A 104 -21.64 -6.66 8.95
N ILE A 105 -20.35 -6.70 9.27
CA ILE A 105 -19.71 -5.61 9.97
C ILE A 105 -19.21 -4.63 8.92
N ASP A 106 -19.67 -3.38 8.97
CA ASP A 106 -19.07 -2.29 8.21
C ASP A 106 -18.00 -1.62 9.08
N ILE A 107 -16.78 -1.51 8.56
CA ILE A 107 -15.64 -0.93 9.26
C ILE A 107 -15.08 0.19 8.40
N GLN A 108 -15.06 1.40 8.96
CA GLN A 108 -14.48 2.56 8.31
C GLN A 108 -13.01 2.71 8.76
N ILE A 109 -12.09 2.82 7.82
CA ILE A 109 -10.66 3.08 8.10
C ILE A 109 -10.47 4.58 8.27
N LYS A 110 -9.58 4.98 9.19
CA LYS A 110 -9.29 6.41 9.41
C LYS A 110 -9.00 7.13 8.09
N SER A 111 -9.67 8.26 7.90
CA SER A 111 -9.66 9.00 6.62
C SER A 111 -8.25 9.46 6.21
N ASP A 112 -7.43 9.81 7.19
CA ASP A 112 -6.04 10.25 7.05
C ASP A 112 -5.01 9.09 7.01
N TYR A 113 -5.46 7.84 7.23
CA TYR A 113 -4.54 6.70 7.23
C TYR A 113 -3.97 6.45 5.84
N GLN A 114 -2.65 6.30 5.81
CA GLN A 114 -1.90 5.82 4.68
C GLN A 114 -0.95 4.72 5.16
N ILE A 115 -0.86 3.64 4.38
CA ILE A 115 0.11 2.59 4.64
C ILE A 115 1.50 3.23 4.67
N SER A 116 2.20 3.00 5.77
CA SER A 116 3.52 3.57 6.02
C SER A 116 4.51 2.41 6.18
N TYR A 117 5.68 2.58 5.59
CA TYR A 117 6.79 1.63 5.61
C TYR A 117 7.99 2.28 6.28
N HIS A 118 8.93 1.47 6.76
CA HIS A 118 10.28 1.96 7.03
C HIS A 118 11.14 1.71 5.79
N ILE A 119 12.02 2.65 5.48
CA ILE A 119 12.96 2.47 4.36
C ILE A 119 14.41 2.45 4.83
N ALA A 120 15.21 1.53 4.29
CA ALA A 120 16.64 1.43 4.59
C ALA A 120 17.46 1.70 3.33
N LEU A 121 18.45 2.59 3.41
CA LEU A 121 19.32 2.93 2.29
C LEU A 121 20.18 1.72 1.91
N ILE A 122 20.05 1.26 0.66
CA ILE A 122 20.86 0.17 0.13
C ILE A 122 22.09 0.73 -0.59
N LYS A 123 21.87 1.71 -1.46
CA LYS A 123 22.91 2.18 -2.38
C LYS A 123 22.62 3.59 -2.92
N THR A 124 23.68 4.35 -3.13
CA THR A 124 23.66 5.60 -3.90
C THR A 124 24.49 5.44 -5.18
N ASN A 125 23.97 5.93 -6.30
CA ASN A 125 24.70 6.21 -7.53
C ASN A 125 24.67 7.72 -7.76
N TYR A 126 25.84 8.33 -7.96
CA TYR A 126 25.95 9.78 -8.15
C TYR A 126 25.73 10.23 -9.59
N GLY A 127 25.78 9.29 -10.55
CA GLY A 127 25.70 9.60 -11.97
C GLY A 127 26.87 10.46 -12.47
N ASN A 128 26.72 10.97 -13.71
CA ASN A 128 27.71 11.77 -14.42
C ASN A 128 27.41 13.27 -14.40
N HIS A 129 26.38 13.71 -13.66
CA HIS A 129 25.97 15.11 -13.55
C HIS A 129 26.43 15.70 -12.21
N PRO A 130 27.56 16.44 -12.14
CA PRO A 130 28.11 16.92 -10.88
C PRO A 130 27.17 17.85 -10.12
N SER A 131 26.31 18.59 -10.83
CA SER A 131 25.27 19.46 -10.26
C SER A 131 24.22 18.69 -9.45
N GLU A 132 24.06 17.38 -9.69
CA GLU A 132 23.08 16.55 -9.00
C GLU A 132 23.63 15.84 -7.76
N ARG A 133 24.94 15.93 -7.49
CA ARG A 133 25.55 15.27 -6.32
C ARG A 133 24.91 15.67 -5.00
N ASP A 134 24.56 16.94 -4.85
CA ASP A 134 23.94 17.44 -3.63
C ASP A 134 22.49 16.97 -3.49
N ILE A 135 21.80 16.73 -4.61
CA ILE A 135 20.45 16.13 -4.62
C ILE A 135 20.54 14.69 -4.14
N CYS A 136 21.46 13.90 -4.71
CA CYS A 136 21.71 12.52 -4.30
C CYS A 136 22.01 12.42 -2.80
N LYS A 137 22.91 13.26 -2.28
CA LYS A 137 23.22 13.34 -0.84
C LYS A 137 22.01 13.73 0.01
N LYS A 138 21.17 14.66 -0.46
CA LYS A 138 19.95 15.06 0.26
C LYS A 138 18.95 13.92 0.37
N ILE A 139 18.77 13.15 -0.70
CA ILE A 139 17.85 12.01 -0.70
C ILE A 139 18.38 10.89 0.18
N ALA A 140 19.68 10.59 0.13
CA ALA A 140 20.30 9.56 0.96
C ALA A 140 20.11 9.78 2.46
N LYS A 141 19.83 11.02 2.92
CA LYS A 141 19.51 11.32 4.31
C LYS A 141 18.16 10.77 4.78
N TYR A 142 17.30 10.28 3.89
CA TYR A 142 16.07 9.57 4.25
C TYR A 142 16.32 8.09 4.58
N ASP A 143 17.56 7.69 4.85
CA ASP A 143 17.84 6.38 5.45
C ASP A 143 17.12 6.23 6.80
N ASN A 144 16.41 5.13 6.99
CA ASN A 144 15.51 4.84 8.13
C ASN A 144 14.29 5.77 8.24
N ALA A 145 13.93 6.48 7.17
CA ALA A 145 12.74 7.31 7.15
C ALA A 145 11.43 6.49 7.17
N VAL A 146 10.36 7.14 7.60
CA VAL A 146 9.00 6.66 7.33
C VAL A 146 8.63 7.03 5.90
N CYS A 147 8.18 6.04 5.13
CA CYS A 147 7.78 6.16 3.74
C CYS A 147 6.29 5.88 3.59
N GLN A 148 5.54 6.81 3.05
CA GLN A 148 4.18 6.61 2.55
C GLN A 148 4.25 6.73 1.03
N ILE A 149 3.89 5.67 0.32
CA ILE A 149 3.93 5.66 -1.14
C ILE A 149 2.67 4.98 -1.68
N SER A 150 2.25 5.43 -2.86
CA SER A 150 1.18 4.86 -3.68
C SER A 150 1.48 5.13 -5.15
N ASP A 151 0.58 4.74 -6.05
CA ASP A 151 0.70 5.02 -7.48
C ASP A 151 0.55 6.53 -7.83
N ASN A 152 0.17 7.37 -6.87
CA ASN A 152 -0.10 8.80 -7.08
C ASN A 152 0.50 9.73 -6.03
N TYR A 153 1.26 9.20 -5.08
CA TYR A 153 1.78 9.96 -3.96
C TYR A 153 3.07 9.36 -3.40
N LEU A 154 3.97 10.23 -2.95
CA LEU A 154 5.14 9.86 -2.17
C LEU A 154 5.30 10.86 -1.03
N LYS A 155 5.53 10.34 0.17
CA LYS A 155 6.03 11.10 1.32
C LYS A 155 7.12 10.31 2.04
N LEU A 156 8.29 10.94 2.17
CA LEU A 156 9.37 10.50 3.05
C LEU A 156 9.47 11.46 4.22
N SER A 157 9.49 10.93 5.44
CA SER A 157 9.56 11.71 6.67
C SER A 157 10.68 11.19 7.58
N ILE A 158 11.65 12.03 7.88
CA ILE A 158 12.70 11.75 8.87
C ILE A 158 12.93 12.99 9.74
N GLU A 159 12.81 12.82 11.06
CA GLU A 159 12.88 13.91 12.03
C GLU A 159 11.96 15.09 11.65
N LYS A 160 12.54 16.24 11.27
CA LYS A 160 11.82 17.46 10.84
C LYS A 160 11.84 17.67 9.33
N THR A 161 12.39 16.73 8.57
CA THR A 161 12.55 16.83 7.11
C THR A 161 11.51 15.98 6.41
N ILE A 162 10.77 16.60 5.47
CA ILE A 162 9.71 15.95 4.71
C ILE A 162 9.94 16.20 3.21
N LEU A 163 9.96 15.13 2.43
CA LEU A 163 9.82 15.15 0.97
C LEU A 163 8.42 14.62 0.66
N GLU A 164 7.55 15.45 0.12
CA GLU A 164 6.17 15.09 -0.19
C GLU A 164 5.82 15.59 -1.59
N THR A 165 5.23 14.72 -2.41
CA THR A 165 4.84 15.03 -3.79
C THR A 165 3.71 14.13 -4.26
N SER A 166 2.84 14.68 -5.11
CA SER A 166 2.02 13.85 -6.00
C SER A 166 2.91 13.17 -7.04
N LEU A 167 2.48 12.01 -7.49
CA LEU A 167 3.15 11.22 -8.52
C LEU A 167 2.27 11.16 -9.78
N THR A 168 2.93 11.26 -10.93
CA THR A 168 2.30 11.05 -12.24
C THR A 168 2.95 9.85 -12.91
N ALA A 169 2.16 8.90 -13.41
CA ALA A 169 2.69 7.76 -14.15
C ALA A 169 3.55 8.23 -15.33
N PHE A 170 4.69 7.57 -15.55
CA PHE A 170 5.66 7.95 -16.57
C PHE A 170 5.97 6.79 -17.51
N GLU A 171 6.46 5.69 -16.97
CA GLU A 171 6.80 4.51 -17.76
C GLU A 171 6.48 3.25 -16.96
N GLU A 172 6.12 2.18 -17.66
CA GLU A 172 5.92 0.86 -17.08
C GLU A 172 6.60 -0.16 -17.98
N ASP A 173 7.46 -0.97 -17.41
CA ASP A 173 8.08 -2.11 -18.08
C ASP A 173 7.75 -3.41 -17.34
N PHE A 174 8.32 -4.52 -17.82
CA PHE A 174 8.05 -5.84 -17.26
C PHE A 174 8.47 -5.98 -15.79
N LEU A 175 9.52 -5.28 -15.37
CA LEU A 175 10.10 -5.41 -14.03
C LEU A 175 9.75 -4.25 -13.11
N THR A 176 9.48 -3.07 -13.65
CA THR A 176 9.38 -1.84 -12.89
C THR A 176 8.26 -0.92 -13.37
N THR A 177 7.78 -0.11 -12.45
CA THR A 177 6.88 1.01 -12.72
C THR A 177 7.58 2.29 -12.26
N THR A 178 7.58 3.30 -13.13
CA THR A 178 8.17 4.61 -12.87
C THR A 178 7.08 5.68 -12.84
N TRP A 179 7.18 6.53 -11.83
CA TRP A 179 6.42 7.77 -11.72
C TRP A 179 7.32 8.98 -11.67
N LEU A 180 6.78 10.14 -12.04
CA LEU A 180 7.42 11.44 -11.85
C LEU A 180 6.89 12.11 -10.58
N GLY A 181 7.83 12.46 -9.69
CA GLY A 181 7.63 13.37 -8.57
C GLY A 181 8.23 14.75 -8.85
N ARG A 182 7.91 15.72 -8.00
CA ARG A 182 8.41 17.09 -8.12
C ARG A 182 8.95 17.61 -6.79
N TYR A 183 10.17 18.13 -6.80
CA TYR A 183 10.73 18.85 -5.66
C TYR A 183 10.06 20.22 -5.48
N LYS A 184 10.19 20.82 -4.29
CA LYS A 184 9.64 22.16 -3.99
C LYS A 184 10.10 23.27 -4.96
N ASN A 185 11.29 23.13 -5.54
CA ASN A 185 11.82 24.06 -6.54
C ASN A 185 11.31 23.80 -7.97
N GLY A 186 10.38 22.88 -8.16
CA GLY A 186 9.78 22.56 -9.46
C GLY A 186 10.53 21.49 -10.26
N MET A 187 11.74 21.11 -9.85
CA MET A 187 12.54 20.10 -10.53
C MET A 187 11.91 18.71 -10.42
N LEU A 188 11.90 17.98 -11.52
CA LEU A 188 11.34 16.63 -11.59
C LEU A 188 12.34 15.57 -11.11
N PHE A 189 11.81 14.45 -10.62
CA PHE A 189 12.58 13.25 -10.35
C PHE A 189 11.74 12.01 -10.62
N ARG A 190 12.40 10.88 -10.83
CA ARG A 190 11.76 9.58 -11.01
C ARG A 190 11.64 8.87 -9.66
N VAL A 191 10.51 8.22 -9.45
CA VAL A 191 10.28 7.22 -8.41
C VAL A 191 10.08 5.90 -9.13
N VAL A 192 10.91 4.90 -8.86
CA VAL A 192 10.87 3.59 -9.52
C VAL A 192 10.63 2.52 -8.46
N ARG A 193 9.68 1.62 -8.72
CA ARG A 193 9.40 0.45 -7.88
C ARG A 193 9.29 -0.81 -8.74
N PRO A 194 9.46 -2.00 -8.15
CA PRO A 194 9.09 -3.23 -8.81
C PRO A 194 7.63 -3.23 -9.28
N ASN A 195 7.37 -3.77 -10.46
CA ASN A 195 6.02 -3.97 -10.97
C ASN A 195 5.38 -5.22 -10.31
N ASN A 196 4.07 -5.34 -10.38
CA ASN A 196 3.28 -6.51 -9.99
C ASN A 196 3.83 -7.85 -10.52
N LEU A 197 4.42 -7.88 -11.73
CA LEU A 197 5.03 -9.10 -12.26
C LEU A 197 6.30 -9.50 -11.50
N TYR A 198 7.11 -8.53 -11.05
CA TYR A 198 8.26 -8.78 -10.18
C TYR A 198 7.83 -9.50 -8.89
N HIS A 199 6.75 -9.02 -8.27
CA HIS A 199 6.19 -9.65 -7.07
C HIS A 199 5.52 -11.00 -7.37
N LYS A 200 4.85 -11.14 -8.53
CA LYS A 200 4.21 -12.40 -8.94
C LYS A 200 5.22 -13.54 -9.03
N TYR A 201 6.42 -13.26 -9.51
CA TYR A 201 7.49 -14.24 -9.67
C TYR A 201 8.49 -14.27 -8.51
N ASN A 202 8.22 -13.52 -7.42
CA ASN A 202 9.06 -13.45 -6.23
C ASN A 202 10.55 -13.17 -6.55
N LEU A 203 10.79 -12.21 -7.45
CA LEU A 203 12.13 -11.96 -8.01
C LEU A 203 13.07 -11.19 -7.08
N GLY A 204 12.61 -10.79 -5.90
CA GLY A 204 13.42 -10.19 -4.85
C GLY A 204 12.62 -9.26 -3.95
N ASP A 205 13.36 -8.44 -3.20
CA ASP A 205 12.81 -7.55 -2.19
C ASP A 205 12.02 -6.37 -2.79
N ASP A 206 11.17 -5.74 -1.97
CA ASP A 206 10.44 -4.53 -2.35
C ASP A 206 11.35 -3.31 -2.14
N TYR A 207 11.54 -2.50 -3.17
CA TYR A 207 12.43 -1.34 -3.13
C TYR A 207 11.78 -0.11 -3.73
N ILE A 208 12.25 1.05 -3.30
CA ILE A 208 11.97 2.34 -3.91
C ILE A 208 13.28 2.96 -4.36
N THR A 209 13.33 3.37 -5.63
CA THR A 209 14.45 4.15 -6.15
C THR A 209 13.98 5.57 -6.45
N ILE A 210 14.71 6.56 -5.92
CA ILE A 210 14.53 7.96 -6.29
C ILE A 210 15.70 8.36 -7.18
N ALA A 211 15.42 8.76 -8.42
CA ALA A 211 16.44 8.99 -9.43
C ALA A 211 16.24 10.29 -10.21
N SER A 212 17.31 10.76 -10.84
CA SER A 212 17.26 11.84 -11.82
C SER A 212 16.38 11.47 -13.01
N THR A 213 15.80 12.48 -13.67
CA THR A 213 15.18 12.32 -15.00
C THR A 213 16.22 12.10 -16.11
N PHE A 214 17.50 12.42 -15.87
CA PHE A 214 18.58 12.05 -16.78
C PHE A 214 18.90 10.55 -16.64
N HIS A 215 19.14 9.90 -17.78
CA HIS A 215 19.42 8.46 -17.85
C HIS A 215 20.76 8.09 -17.18
N ASP A 216 21.71 9.02 -17.13
CA ASP A 216 23.03 8.91 -16.50
C ASP A 216 23.16 9.79 -15.24
N GLY A 217 22.04 10.27 -14.69
CA GLY A 217 21.99 11.06 -13.46
C GLY A 217 22.05 10.21 -12.19
N TYR A 218 21.77 10.84 -11.05
CA TYR A 218 21.81 10.13 -9.76
C TYR A 218 20.69 9.08 -9.63
N ALA A 219 20.91 8.11 -8.75
CA ALA A 219 19.89 7.19 -8.25
C ALA A 219 20.17 6.84 -6.78
N VAL A 220 19.13 6.83 -5.95
CA VAL A 220 19.20 6.41 -4.54
C VAL A 220 18.20 5.30 -4.33
N HIS A 221 18.69 4.15 -3.87
CA HIS A 221 17.91 2.93 -3.72
C HIS A 221 17.66 2.63 -2.25
N PHE A 222 16.40 2.42 -1.88
CA PHE A 222 16.00 2.02 -0.55
C PHE A 222 15.23 0.71 -0.57
N LEU A 223 15.45 -0.11 0.45
CA LEU A 223 14.63 -1.27 0.78
C LEU A 223 13.37 -0.80 1.50
N ILE A 224 12.21 -1.36 1.16
CA ILE A 224 10.94 -1.12 1.87
C ILE A 224 10.74 -2.25 2.90
N GLN A 225 10.55 -1.89 4.17
CA GLN A 225 10.38 -2.78 5.32
C GLN A 225 8.97 -2.66 5.93
#